data_AF-A0A661JQF1-F1
#
_entry.id   AF-A0A661JQF1-F1
#
_cell.length_a   1.000
_cell.length_b   1.000
_cell.length_c   1.000
_cell.angle_alpha   90.00
_cell.angle_beta   90.00
_cell.angle_gamma   90.00
#
_symmetry.space_group_name_H-M   'P 1'
#
loop_
_entity.id
_entity.type
_entity.pdbx_description
1 polymer ?
#
loop_
_entity_poly.entity_id
_entity_poly.type
_entity_poly.pdbx_seq_one_letter_code
_entity_poly.pdbx_strand_id
1 'polypeptide(L)'
;YRLSLKELIGWTSELLRERMEREKVEEQVLEFFRGRYENLLFLEGWGREEVAAVLNVQMDDLVDARRRIEALSRMRPLPEFESMVVAFKRVANIVRGTDYPQEPDPSLFIEEQERELYETFQGVKEEFQRLFEAEDYEGILRLFSRMRPAVDAFFDNVLVMEEDKRLRQNRLSLLGEINDLFMKIADFSVLT
;
A
#
# COMPACT_ATOMS: atom_id res chain seq x y z
N TYR A 1 -12.73 12.17 17.46
CA TYR A 1 -13.83 11.60 16.64
C TYR A 1 -13.26 11.28 15.27
N ARG A 2 -13.53 10.08 14.76
CA ARG A 2 -13.17 9.65 13.40
C ARG A 2 -14.41 9.84 12.52
N LEU A 3 -14.22 10.32 11.31
CA LEU A 3 -15.30 10.61 10.36
C LEU A 3 -14.88 10.09 8.99
N SER A 4 -15.78 9.40 8.30
CA SER A 4 -15.60 9.05 6.89
C SER A 4 -16.00 10.24 6.02
N LEU A 5 -15.03 10.79 5.28
CA LEU A 5 -15.30 11.86 4.32
C LEU A 5 -16.20 11.37 3.19
N LYS A 6 -16.03 10.14 2.71
CA LYS A 6 -16.85 9.55 1.65
C LYS A 6 -18.30 9.38 2.10
N GLU A 7 -18.56 8.92 3.32
CA GLU A 7 -19.92 8.84 3.85
C GLU A 7 -20.58 10.22 3.96
N LEU A 8 -19.84 11.23 4.46
CA LEU A 8 -20.35 12.60 4.59
C LEU A 8 -20.63 13.25 3.23
N ILE A 9 -19.72 13.04 2.26
CA ILE A 9 -19.85 13.54 0.89
C ILE A 9 -21.04 12.85 0.20
N GLY A 10 -21.14 11.52 0.31
CA GLY A 10 -22.24 10.74 -0.24
C GLY A 10 -23.59 11.16 0.33
N TRP A 11 -23.69 11.34 1.65
CA TRP A 11 -24.93 11.81 2.27
C TRP A 11 -25.32 13.21 1.79
N THR A 12 -24.35 14.12 1.63
CA THR A 12 -24.59 15.47 1.12
C THR A 12 -25.04 15.43 -0.36
N SER A 13 -24.40 14.61 -1.17
CA SER A 13 -24.74 14.37 -2.58
C SER A 13 -26.16 13.80 -2.74
N GLU A 14 -26.59 12.95 -1.80
CA GLU A 14 -27.95 12.44 -1.76
C GLU A 14 -28.99 13.54 -1.56
N LEU A 15 -28.75 14.44 -0.60
CA LEU A 15 -29.63 15.57 -0.30
C LEU A 15 -29.70 16.60 -1.45
N LEU A 16 -28.65 16.70 -2.27
CA LEU A 16 -28.55 17.66 -3.37
C LEU A 16 -28.83 17.07 -4.75
N ARG A 17 -29.40 15.84 -4.81
CA ARG A 17 -29.60 15.06 -6.05
C ARG A 17 -30.24 15.83 -7.20
N GLU A 18 -31.20 16.70 -6.92
CA GLU A 18 -31.93 17.45 -7.97
C GLU A 18 -31.13 18.59 -8.58
N ARG A 19 -29.94 18.90 -8.04
CA ARG A 19 -29.15 20.08 -8.42
C ARG A 19 -27.80 19.76 -9.07
N MET A 20 -27.36 18.49 -9.11
CA MET A 20 -25.97 18.14 -9.46
C MET A 20 -25.82 16.76 -10.12
N GLU A 21 -24.81 16.62 -11.00
CA GLU A 21 -24.30 15.32 -11.48
C GLU A 21 -23.43 14.67 -10.39
N ARG A 22 -23.84 13.53 -9.84
CA ARG A 22 -23.32 12.98 -8.57
C ARG A 22 -21.84 12.55 -8.59
N GLU A 23 -21.50 11.57 -9.43
CA GLU A 23 -20.20 10.88 -9.33
C GLU A 23 -19.01 11.84 -9.52
N LYS A 24 -19.10 12.70 -10.53
CA LYS A 24 -18.05 13.68 -10.83
C LYS A 24 -17.86 14.71 -9.72
N VAL A 25 -18.92 15.05 -8.99
CA VAL A 25 -18.87 16.06 -7.92
C VAL A 25 -18.27 15.46 -6.65
N GLU A 26 -18.62 14.23 -6.29
CA GLU A 26 -18.08 13.57 -5.09
C GLU A 26 -16.55 13.41 -5.19
N GLU A 27 -16.05 12.97 -6.34
CA GLU A 27 -14.61 12.88 -6.62
C GLU A 27 -13.93 14.24 -6.54
N GLN A 28 -14.50 15.28 -7.16
CA GLN A 28 -13.96 16.64 -7.14
C GLN A 28 -13.90 17.22 -5.72
N VAL A 29 -14.91 16.95 -4.89
CA VAL A 29 -14.93 17.38 -3.49
C VAL A 29 -13.85 16.66 -2.70
N LEU A 30 -13.72 15.34 -2.86
CA LEU A 30 -12.68 14.57 -2.17
C LEU A 30 -11.28 15.03 -2.58
N GLU A 31 -11.05 15.29 -3.86
CA GLU A 31 -9.78 15.82 -4.37
C GLU A 31 -9.50 17.25 -3.87
N PHE A 32 -10.53 18.07 -3.72
CA PHE A 32 -10.40 19.37 -3.06
C PHE A 32 -9.97 19.21 -1.60
N PHE A 33 -10.57 18.28 -0.84
CA PHE A 33 -10.16 18.00 0.55
C PHE A 33 -8.72 17.48 0.61
N ARG A 34 -8.32 16.59 -0.30
CA ARG A 34 -6.93 16.11 -0.43
C ARG A 34 -5.96 17.27 -0.54
N GLY A 35 -6.13 18.14 -1.55
CA GLY A 35 -5.22 19.27 -1.76
C GLY A 35 -5.18 20.23 -0.57
N ARG A 36 -6.30 20.42 0.15
CA ARG A 36 -6.31 21.24 1.38
C ARG A 36 -5.56 20.58 2.52
N TYR A 37 -5.73 19.28 2.71
CA TYR A 37 -5.08 18.54 3.78
C TYR A 37 -3.58 18.40 3.55
N GLU A 38 -3.15 18.14 2.31
CA GLU A 38 -1.73 18.16 1.91
C GLU A 38 -1.06 19.48 2.29
N ASN A 39 -1.66 20.60 1.90
CA ASN A 39 -1.13 21.92 2.21
C ASN A 39 -1.04 22.16 3.73
N LEU A 40 -2.04 21.71 4.50
CA LEU A 40 -2.00 21.80 5.96
C LEU A 40 -0.82 21.00 6.54
N LEU A 41 -0.65 19.75 6.09
CA LEU A 41 0.43 18.88 6.56
C LEU A 41 1.81 19.44 6.19
N PHE A 42 1.97 20.04 5.01
CA PHE A 42 3.21 20.70 4.64
C PHE A 42 3.51 21.94 5.49
N LEU A 43 2.49 22.73 5.87
CA LEU A 43 2.66 23.85 6.78
C LEU A 43 3.06 23.40 8.20
N GLU A 44 2.64 22.21 8.61
CA GLU A 44 3.06 21.57 9.86
C GLU A 44 4.47 20.95 9.79
N GLY A 45 5.08 20.89 8.60
CA GLY A 45 6.45 20.40 8.40
C GLY A 45 6.57 18.91 8.05
N TRP A 46 5.46 18.24 7.71
CA TRP A 46 5.50 16.84 7.27
C TRP A 46 6.17 16.69 5.89
N GLY A 47 6.90 15.59 5.71
CA GLY A 47 7.62 15.29 4.48
C GLY A 47 6.68 15.03 3.30
N ARG A 48 7.07 15.50 2.11
CA ARG A 48 6.20 15.47 0.92
C ARG A 48 5.87 14.06 0.46
N GLU A 49 6.83 13.15 0.53
CA GLU A 49 6.66 11.79 0.04
C GLU A 49 5.83 10.94 1.00
N GLU A 50 5.99 11.11 2.31
CA GLU A 50 5.19 10.41 3.32
C GLU A 50 3.72 10.82 3.23
N VAL A 51 3.48 12.12 3.08
CA VAL A 51 2.14 12.66 2.86
C VAL A 51 1.55 12.07 1.58
N ALA A 52 2.26 12.16 0.44
CA ALA A 52 1.78 11.61 -0.83
C ALA A 52 1.51 10.10 -0.73
N ALA A 53 2.44 9.33 -0.16
CA ALA A 53 2.34 7.89 -0.03
C ALA A 53 1.08 7.48 0.74
N VAL A 54 0.76 8.16 1.84
CA VAL A 54 -0.43 7.82 2.62
C VAL A 54 -1.70 8.34 1.97
N LEU A 55 -1.73 9.58 1.52
CA LEU A 55 -2.96 10.15 0.97
C LEU A 55 -3.35 9.44 -0.33
N ASN A 56 -2.40 8.93 -1.13
CA ASN A 56 -2.71 8.11 -2.31
C ASN A 56 -3.61 6.91 -1.99
N VAL A 57 -3.53 6.36 -0.77
CA VAL A 57 -4.28 5.16 -0.36
C VAL A 57 -5.39 5.42 0.66
N GLN A 58 -5.26 6.46 1.50
CA GLN A 58 -6.19 6.78 2.57
C GLN A 58 -6.49 8.29 2.59
N MET A 59 -7.67 8.63 2.08
CA MET A 59 -8.25 9.98 2.14
C MET A 59 -9.63 10.01 2.78
N ASP A 60 -10.14 8.86 3.24
CA ASP A 60 -11.46 8.81 3.82
C ASP A 60 -11.46 9.25 5.28
N ASP A 61 -10.44 8.81 6.02
CA ASP A 61 -10.24 9.17 7.42
C ASP A 61 -8.94 9.93 7.62
N LEU A 62 -9.04 11.22 7.89
CA LEU A 62 -7.88 12.10 8.03
C LEU A 62 -7.07 11.82 9.30
N VAL A 63 -7.71 11.29 10.35
CA VAL A 63 -7.01 10.90 11.60
C VAL A 63 -6.16 9.66 11.36
N ASP A 64 -6.72 8.68 10.64
CA ASP A 64 -6.01 7.48 10.17
C ASP A 64 -4.81 7.84 9.30
N ALA A 65 -5.05 8.70 8.30
CA ALA A 65 -4.02 9.18 7.39
C ALA A 65 -2.88 9.85 8.18
N ARG A 66 -3.20 10.72 9.14
CA ARG A 66 -2.17 11.37 9.97
C ARG A 66 -1.33 10.37 10.74
N ARG A 67 -1.95 9.35 11.35
CA ARG A 67 -1.24 8.31 12.13
C ARG A 67 -0.27 7.50 11.25
N ARG A 68 -0.66 7.18 10.02
CA ARG A 68 0.22 6.50 9.06
C ARG A 68 1.39 7.38 8.63
N ILE A 69 1.15 8.67 8.38
CA ILE A 69 2.21 9.65 8.04
C ILE A 69 3.20 9.75 9.20
N GLU A 70 2.71 9.88 10.43
CA GLU A 70 3.53 9.89 11.64
C GLU A 70 4.42 8.65 11.75
N ALA A 71 3.86 7.46 11.51
CA ALA A 71 4.61 6.21 11.53
C ALA A 71 5.68 6.15 10.43
N LEU A 72 5.35 6.53 9.19
CA LEU A 72 6.33 6.59 8.09
C LEU A 72 7.46 7.58 8.41
N SER A 73 7.14 8.78 8.89
CA SER A 73 8.13 9.79 9.23
C SER A 73 9.06 9.33 10.37
N ARG A 74 8.56 8.56 11.34
CA ARG A 74 9.38 7.98 12.42
C ARG A 74 10.30 6.85 11.93
N MET A 75 9.85 6.06 10.96
CA MET A 75 10.63 4.95 10.39
C MET A 75 11.68 5.45 9.39
N ARG A 76 11.44 6.57 8.70
CA ARG A 76 12.32 7.12 7.66
C ARG A 76 13.81 7.25 8.02
N PRO A 77 14.21 7.71 9.22
CA PRO A 77 15.64 7.82 9.56
C PRO A 77 16.34 6.45 9.77
N LEU A 78 15.61 5.33 9.75
CA LEU A 78 16.19 4.00 9.96
C LEU A 78 16.76 3.45 8.63
N PRO A 79 18.03 2.97 8.60
CA PRO A 79 18.64 2.42 7.37
C PRO A 79 17.88 1.23 6.77
N GLU A 80 17.26 0.45 7.65
CA GLU A 80 16.44 -0.70 7.30
C GLU A 80 15.12 -0.31 6.63
N PHE A 81 14.59 0.90 6.89
CA PHE A 81 13.43 1.43 6.19
C PHE A 81 13.75 1.80 4.74
N GLU A 82 14.86 2.50 4.49
CA GLU A 82 15.27 2.86 3.12
C GLU A 82 15.42 1.61 2.25
N SER A 83 16.10 0.60 2.78
CA SER A 83 16.29 -0.66 2.06
C SER A 83 14.97 -1.40 1.81
N MET A 84 14.04 -1.33 2.77
CA MET A 84 12.69 -1.89 2.63
C MET A 84 11.90 -1.17 1.52
N VAL A 85 11.95 0.16 1.48
CA VAL A 85 11.31 0.98 0.43
C VAL A 85 11.82 0.59 -0.96
N VAL A 86 13.14 0.41 -1.13
CA VAL A 86 13.74 0.02 -2.41
C VAL A 86 13.20 -1.33 -2.89
N ALA A 87 13.17 -2.34 -2.01
CA ALA A 87 12.66 -3.67 -2.34
C ALA A 87 11.19 -3.63 -2.76
N PHE A 88 10.33 -2.94 -1.99
CA PHE A 88 8.90 -2.88 -2.31
C PHE A 88 8.56 -1.97 -3.49
N LYS A 89 9.36 -0.94 -3.75
CA LYS A 89 9.22 -0.13 -4.96
C LYS A 89 9.46 -0.99 -6.22
N ARG A 90 10.37 -1.96 -6.16
CA ARG A 90 10.57 -2.93 -7.25
C ARG A 90 9.32 -3.81 -7.44
N VAL A 91 8.74 -4.31 -6.34
CA VAL A 91 7.47 -5.07 -6.38
C VAL A 91 6.37 -4.24 -7.04
N ALA A 92 6.11 -3.03 -6.55
CA ALA A 92 5.08 -2.12 -7.06
C ALA A 92 5.28 -1.79 -8.55
N ASN A 93 6.52 -1.58 -8.99
CA ASN A 93 6.83 -1.30 -10.38
C ASN A 93 6.55 -2.49 -11.31
N ILE A 94 6.81 -3.72 -10.86
CA ILE A 94 6.61 -4.93 -11.67
C ILE A 94 5.12 -5.24 -11.84
N VAL A 95 4.32 -5.04 -10.80
CA VAL A 95 2.88 -5.30 -10.86
C VAL A 95 2.09 -4.14 -11.47
N ARG A 96 2.69 -2.95 -11.61
CA ARG A 96 2.03 -1.76 -12.14
C ARG A 96 1.44 -2.01 -13.53
N GLY A 97 0.14 -1.80 -13.67
CA GLY A 97 -0.56 -1.91 -14.96
C GLY A 97 -0.66 -3.34 -15.49
N THR A 98 -0.43 -4.34 -14.63
CA THR A 98 -0.66 -5.74 -14.96
C THR A 98 -1.89 -6.23 -14.21
N ASP A 99 -2.75 -6.97 -14.90
CA ASP A 99 -3.79 -7.75 -14.24
C ASP A 99 -3.15 -9.04 -13.73
N TYR A 100 -3.30 -9.29 -12.43
CA TYR A 100 -2.85 -10.52 -11.79
C TYR A 100 -4.02 -11.18 -11.06
N PRO A 101 -4.13 -12.51 -11.12
CA PRO A 101 -5.01 -13.24 -10.22
C PRO A 101 -4.65 -12.95 -8.76
N GLN A 102 -5.67 -12.95 -7.90
CA GLN A 102 -5.46 -13.09 -6.47
C GLN A 102 -5.22 -14.59 -6.18
N GLU A 103 -4.52 -14.91 -5.10
CA GLU A 103 -4.19 -16.28 -4.68
C GLU A 103 -3.16 -16.98 -5.59
N PRO A 104 -1.84 -16.81 -5.35
CA PRO A 104 -0.83 -17.61 -6.03
C PRO A 104 -1.01 -19.09 -5.68
N ASP A 105 -0.85 -19.95 -6.69
CA ASP A 105 -0.91 -21.41 -6.59
C ASP A 105 0.47 -21.97 -6.21
N PRO A 106 0.66 -22.51 -4.99
CA PRO A 106 1.95 -23.04 -4.56
C PRO A 106 2.42 -24.25 -5.36
N SER A 107 1.52 -24.94 -6.07
CA SER A 107 1.87 -26.08 -6.93
C SER A 107 2.64 -25.67 -8.17
N LEU A 108 2.61 -24.38 -8.53
CA LEU A 108 3.33 -23.81 -9.67
C LEU A 108 4.69 -23.21 -9.29
N PHE A 109 5.08 -23.22 -8.01
CA PHE A 109 6.40 -22.73 -7.59
C PHE A 109 7.51 -23.71 -7.97
N ILE A 110 8.47 -23.21 -8.75
CA ILE A 110 9.62 -23.98 -9.23
C ILE A 110 10.82 -23.73 -8.33
N GLU A 111 11.16 -22.46 -8.13
CA GLU A 111 12.32 -22.08 -7.33
C GLU A 111 11.98 -22.09 -5.84
N GLU A 112 12.95 -22.44 -5.00
CA GLU A 112 12.77 -22.43 -3.54
C GLU A 112 12.42 -21.03 -3.03
N GLN A 113 12.98 -19.98 -3.65
CA GLN A 113 12.75 -18.60 -3.25
C GLN A 113 11.29 -18.15 -3.50
N GLU A 114 10.56 -18.78 -4.43
CA GLU A 114 9.12 -18.54 -4.59
C GLU A 114 8.35 -19.05 -3.37
N ARG A 115 8.74 -20.22 -2.86
CA ARG A 115 8.14 -20.86 -1.68
C ARG A 115 8.48 -20.09 -0.41
N GLU A 116 9.75 -19.77 -0.20
CA GLU A 116 10.22 -19.00 0.95
C GLU A 116 9.53 -17.62 1.03
N LEU A 117 9.39 -16.91 -0.10
CA LEU A 117 8.68 -15.64 -0.15
C LEU A 117 7.19 -15.81 0.18
N TYR A 118 6.54 -16.84 -0.38
CA TYR A 118 5.14 -17.12 -0.09
C TYR A 118 4.90 -17.45 1.38
N GLU A 119 5.70 -18.32 1.98
CA GLU A 119 5.59 -18.69 3.40
C GLU A 119 5.84 -17.47 4.32
N THR A 120 6.88 -16.69 4.02
CA THR A 120 7.17 -15.44 4.74
C THR A 120 5.99 -14.47 4.65
N PHE A 121 5.41 -14.33 3.46
CA PHE A 121 4.27 -13.46 3.23
C PHE A 121 3.02 -13.94 3.99
N GLN A 122 2.72 -15.24 4.02
CA GLN A 122 1.59 -15.76 4.79
C GLN A 122 1.73 -15.45 6.29
N GLY A 123 2.92 -15.67 6.86
CA GLY A 123 3.19 -15.33 8.27
C GLY A 123 3.03 -13.83 8.55
N VAL A 124 3.48 -12.98 7.63
CA VAL A 124 3.28 -11.52 7.73
C VAL A 124 1.81 -11.14 7.60
N LYS A 125 1.06 -11.75 6.68
CA LYS A 125 -0.37 -11.48 6.46
C LYS A 125 -1.19 -11.79 7.71
N GLU A 126 -0.88 -12.87 8.42
CA GLU A 126 -1.52 -13.23 9.70
C GLU A 126 -1.24 -12.21 10.81
N GLU A 127 0.02 -11.78 10.98
CA GLU A 127 0.39 -10.81 12.02
C GLU A 127 -0.12 -9.40 11.68
N PHE A 128 -0.15 -9.04 10.39
CA PHE A 128 -0.62 -7.75 9.89
C PHE A 128 -2.03 -7.43 10.37
N GLN A 129 -2.96 -8.39 10.29
CA GLN A 129 -4.36 -8.14 10.62
C GLN A 129 -4.53 -7.65 12.06
N ARG A 130 -3.81 -8.26 13.01
CA ARG A 130 -3.84 -7.86 14.43
C ARG A 130 -3.28 -6.45 14.64
N LEU A 131 -2.16 -6.14 14.00
CA LEU A 131 -1.54 -4.81 14.13
C LEU A 131 -2.38 -3.74 13.44
N PHE A 132 -3.01 -4.06 12.32
CA PHE A 132 -3.88 -3.16 11.58
C PHE A 132 -5.14 -2.80 12.36
N GLU A 133 -5.77 -3.78 13.01
CA GLU A 133 -6.91 -3.55 13.91
C GLU A 133 -6.52 -2.74 15.15
N ALA A 134 -5.29 -2.92 15.65
CA ALA A 134 -4.74 -2.11 16.74
C ALA A 134 -4.24 -0.73 16.29
N GLU A 135 -4.28 -0.42 14.99
CA GLU A 135 -3.72 0.78 14.37
C GLU A 135 -2.22 1.01 14.71
N ASP A 136 -1.48 -0.08 14.95
CA ASP A 136 -0.03 -0.04 15.21
C ASP A 136 0.76 -0.01 13.89
N TYR A 137 0.72 1.13 13.21
CA TYR A 137 1.38 1.30 11.92
C TYR A 137 2.91 1.16 12.00
N GLU A 138 3.54 1.57 13.11
CA GLU A 138 4.98 1.33 13.26
C GLU A 138 5.31 -0.16 13.39
N GLY A 139 4.49 -0.89 14.16
CA GLY A 139 4.57 -2.35 14.24
C GLY A 139 4.44 -3.00 12.86
N ILE A 140 3.49 -2.53 12.04
CA ILE A 140 3.31 -3.01 10.66
C ILE A 140 4.53 -2.73 9.80
N LEU A 141 5.10 -1.52 9.85
CA LEU A 141 6.29 -1.18 9.07
C LEU A 141 7.52 -2.01 9.50
N ARG A 142 7.64 -2.31 10.79
CA ARG A 142 8.66 -3.24 11.31
C ARG A 142 8.42 -4.68 10.86
N LEU A 143 7.17 -5.12 10.84
CA LEU A 143 6.78 -6.44 10.33
C LEU A 143 7.13 -6.59 8.85
N PHE A 144 6.79 -5.59 8.04
CA PHE A 144 7.12 -5.52 6.62
C PHE A 144 8.62 -5.56 6.35
N SER A 145 9.44 -4.93 7.21
CA SER A 145 10.90 -4.97 7.09
C SER A 145 11.44 -6.41 7.16
N ARG A 146 10.74 -7.34 7.82
CA ARG A 146 11.13 -8.76 7.92
C ARG A 146 11.00 -9.51 6.59
N MET A 147 10.16 -9.04 5.66
CA MET A 147 10.00 -9.69 4.35
C MET A 147 11.14 -9.37 3.39
N ARG A 148 11.87 -8.27 3.62
CA ARG A 148 12.90 -7.79 2.69
C ARG A 148 13.88 -8.90 2.26
N PRO A 149 14.49 -9.71 3.16
CA PRO A 149 15.42 -10.75 2.73
C PRO A 149 14.82 -11.76 1.74
N ALA A 150 13.55 -12.15 1.94
CA ALA A 150 12.86 -13.07 1.05
C ALA A 150 12.51 -12.41 -0.30
N VAL A 151 12.16 -11.12 -0.30
CA VAL A 151 11.91 -10.34 -1.52
C VAL A 151 13.19 -10.19 -2.34
N ASP A 152 14.30 -9.84 -1.69
CA ASP A 152 15.61 -9.72 -2.32
C ASP A 152 16.04 -11.08 -2.92
N ALA A 153 15.95 -12.16 -2.14
CA ALA A 153 16.29 -13.51 -2.61
C ALA A 153 15.41 -13.98 -3.79
N PHE A 154 14.10 -13.73 -3.74
CA PHE A 154 13.20 -13.99 -4.86
C PHE A 154 13.68 -13.26 -6.11
N PHE A 155 14.00 -11.98 -6.00
CA PHE A 155 14.37 -11.18 -7.14
C PHE A 155 15.77 -11.44 -7.70
N ASP A 156 16.66 -12.01 -6.91
CA ASP A 156 18.00 -12.44 -7.33
C ASP A 156 17.97 -13.79 -8.07
N ASN A 157 16.99 -14.65 -7.77
CA ASN A 157 16.93 -16.03 -8.28
C ASN A 157 15.75 -16.28 -9.24
N VAL A 158 14.71 -15.44 -9.24
CA VAL A 158 13.46 -15.67 -9.96
C VAL A 158 13.24 -14.62 -11.04
N LEU A 159 13.19 -15.06 -12.30
CA LEU A 159 12.79 -14.21 -13.42
C LEU A 159 11.26 -14.08 -13.48
N VAL A 160 10.74 -12.90 -13.11
CA VAL A 160 9.28 -12.68 -13.09
C VAL A 160 8.68 -12.71 -14.50
N MET A 161 9.32 -12.03 -15.45
CA MET A 161 8.84 -11.90 -16.83
C MET A 161 9.23 -13.12 -17.67
N GLU A 162 8.76 -14.29 -17.27
CA GLU A 162 9.01 -15.54 -17.97
C GLU A 162 8.12 -15.75 -19.21
N GLU A 163 8.58 -16.59 -20.14
CA GLU A 163 7.87 -17.00 -21.34
C GLU A 163 6.63 -17.83 -21.02
N ASP A 164 6.73 -18.74 -20.04
CA ASP A 164 5.60 -19.51 -19.55
C ASP A 164 4.58 -18.58 -18.86
N LYS A 165 3.42 -18.45 -19.52
CA LYS A 165 2.34 -17.57 -19.06
C LYS A 165 1.80 -17.97 -17.69
N ARG A 166 1.74 -19.26 -17.36
CA ARG A 166 1.20 -19.75 -16.08
C ARG A 166 2.14 -19.38 -14.95
N LEU A 167 3.43 -19.63 -15.12
CA LEU A 167 4.45 -19.25 -14.13
C LEU A 167 4.51 -17.74 -13.94
N ARG A 168 4.52 -16.98 -15.04
CA ARG A 168 4.51 -15.52 -14.99
C ARG A 168 3.28 -14.99 -14.23
N GLN A 169 2.08 -15.50 -14.53
CA GLN A 169 0.88 -15.09 -13.80
C GLN A 169 0.95 -15.46 -12.32
N ASN A 170 1.48 -16.64 -11.98
CA ASN A 170 1.61 -17.04 -10.58
C ASN A 170 2.57 -16.13 -9.80
N ARG A 171 3.72 -15.81 -10.39
CA ARG A 171 4.71 -14.88 -9.83
C ARG A 171 4.14 -13.47 -9.67
N LEU A 172 3.39 -12.99 -10.67
CA LEU A 172 2.69 -11.70 -10.57
C LEU A 172 1.59 -11.72 -9.50
N SER A 173 0.90 -12.85 -9.30
CA SER A 173 -0.11 -13.01 -8.25
C SER A 173 0.51 -12.88 -6.86
N LEU A 174 1.65 -13.53 -6.63
CA LEU A 174 2.40 -13.41 -5.37
C LEU A 174 2.85 -11.97 -5.12
N LEU A 175 3.53 -11.34 -6.09
CA LEU A 175 3.97 -9.95 -5.98
C LEU A 175 2.81 -8.96 -5.84
N GLY A 176 1.69 -9.26 -6.48
CA GLY A 176 0.46 -8.48 -6.43
C GLY A 176 -0.17 -8.50 -5.06
N GLU A 177 -0.36 -9.68 -4.45
CA GLU A 177 -0.86 -9.78 -3.08
C GLU A 177 0.05 -9.09 -2.06
N ILE A 178 1.37 -9.20 -2.25
CA ILE A 178 2.34 -8.46 -1.47
C ILE A 178 2.04 -6.96 -1.62
N ASN A 179 2.07 -6.42 -2.84
CA ASN A 179 1.78 -5.02 -3.13
C ASN A 179 0.46 -4.53 -2.52
N ASP A 180 -0.61 -5.31 -2.65
CA ASP A 180 -1.93 -4.98 -2.11
C ASP A 180 -1.91 -4.84 -0.59
N LEU A 181 -1.14 -5.68 0.11
CA LEU A 181 -0.95 -5.58 1.56
C LEU A 181 -0.24 -4.27 1.94
N PHE A 182 0.79 -3.85 1.20
CA PHE A 182 1.48 -2.58 1.42
C PHE A 182 0.59 -1.37 1.13
N MET A 183 -0.20 -1.44 0.06
CA MET A 183 -1.15 -0.41 -0.33
C MET A 183 -2.24 -0.18 0.71
N LYS A 184 -2.48 -1.13 1.63
CA LYS A 184 -3.34 -0.89 2.80
C LYS A 184 -2.76 0.13 3.77
N ILE A 185 -1.45 0.41 3.73
CA ILE A 185 -0.76 1.35 4.61
C ILE A 185 -0.37 2.62 3.86
N ALA A 186 0.38 2.48 2.78
CA ALA A 186 0.91 3.58 1.99
C ALA A 186 1.29 3.12 0.57
N ASP A 187 1.29 4.04 -0.39
CA ASP A 187 1.86 3.86 -1.71
C ASP A 187 3.38 3.98 -1.64
N PHE A 188 4.07 2.85 -1.51
CA PHE A 188 5.54 2.82 -1.45
C PHE A 188 6.22 3.20 -2.76
N SER A 189 5.48 3.29 -3.88
CA SER A 189 6.07 3.61 -5.17
C SER A 189 6.54 5.07 -5.29
N VAL A 190 6.00 5.96 -4.45
CA VAL A 190 6.35 7.40 -4.42
C VAL A 190 7.42 7.76 -3.38
N LEU A 191 7.88 6.80 -2.57
CA LEU A 191 8.95 7.01 -1.59
C LEU A 191 10.34 6.89 -2.27
N THR A 192 11.31 7.68 -1.80
CA THR A 192 12.73 7.61 -2.17
C THR A 192 13.65 7.34 -0.99
#